data_AF-A0A0A9W3B5-F1
#
_entry.id   AF-A0A0A9W3B5-F1
#
_cell.length_a   1.000
_cell.length_b   1.000
_cell.length_c   1.000
_cell.angle_alpha   90.00
_cell.angle_beta   90.00
_cell.angle_gamma   90.00
#
_symmetry.space_group_name_H-M   'P 1'
#
loop_
_entity.id
_entity.type
_entity.pdbx_description
1 polymer ?
#
loop_
_entity_poly.entity_id
_entity_poly.type
_entity_poly.pdbx_seq_one_letter_code
_entity_poly.pdbx_strand_id
1 'polypeptide(L)'
;WWNNELNKLRKKSRKLFNRAKCCGDWEAYSESLTAYNKALRKAKRKSWRDFCEDLEDQPTLAKTQKILSKERPMPLGLIQRTDGVFTKSAKETLEVLIETHFPGSYVLPGGNSEQTAPDYCHPPNWVIRASRNIVTPGKIKWAISSFRPYKT
;
A
#
# COMPACT_ATOMS: atom_id res chain seq x y z
N TRP A 1 -21.29 -4.99 7.42
CA TRP A 1 -20.96 -5.30 6.00
C TRP A 1 -20.54 -6.75 5.72
N TRP A 2 -19.90 -7.50 6.64
CA TRP A 2 -19.51 -8.89 6.36
C TRP A 2 -20.73 -9.82 6.25
N ASN A 3 -20.70 -10.81 5.35
CA ASN A 3 -21.80 -11.76 5.16
C ASN A 3 -21.31 -13.15 4.69
N ASN A 4 -22.23 -14.11 4.65
CA ASN A 4 -21.93 -15.51 4.29
C ASN A 4 -21.46 -15.68 2.84
N GLU A 5 -21.98 -14.86 1.91
CA GLU A 5 -21.56 -14.87 0.50
C GLU A 5 -20.09 -14.46 0.36
N LEU A 6 -19.66 -13.39 1.04
CA LEU A 6 -18.27 -12.94 1.09
C LEU A 6 -17.35 -14.01 1.68
N ASN A 7 -17.79 -14.72 2.72
CA ASN A 7 -17.05 -15.85 3.27
C ASN A 7 -16.84 -16.96 2.23
N LYS A 8 -17.88 -17.32 1.47
CA LYS A 8 -17.80 -18.34 0.41
C LYS A 8 -16.84 -17.89 -0.71
N LEU A 9 -16.98 -16.67 -1.20
CA LEU A 9 -16.14 -16.10 -2.26
C LEU A 9 -14.67 -15.96 -1.82
N ARG A 10 -14.41 -15.50 -0.59
CA ARG A 10 -13.05 -15.42 -0.03
C ARG A 10 -12.39 -16.79 0.03
N LYS A 11 -13.11 -17.81 0.53
CA LYS A 11 -12.60 -19.19 0.57
C LYS A 11 -12.33 -19.74 -0.83
N LYS A 12 -13.23 -19.51 -1.79
CA LYS A 12 -13.06 -19.93 -3.19
C LYS A 12 -11.83 -19.28 -3.82
N SER A 13 -11.70 -17.95 -3.70
CA SER A 13 -10.56 -17.22 -4.24
C SER A 13 -9.23 -17.68 -3.62
N ARG A 14 -9.21 -17.94 -2.31
CA ARG A 14 -8.00 -18.47 -1.64
C ARG A 14 -7.62 -19.88 -2.13
N LYS A 15 -8.60 -20.76 -2.37
CA LYS A 15 -8.35 -22.09 -2.93
C LYS A 15 -7.75 -22.00 -4.34
N LEU A 16 -8.34 -21.16 -5.19
CA LEU A 16 -7.87 -20.97 -6.57
C LEU A 16 -6.49 -20.31 -6.62
N PHE A 17 -6.20 -19.37 -5.72
CA PHE A 17 -4.86 -18.80 -5.58
C PHE A 17 -3.80 -19.86 -5.26
N ASN A 18 -4.10 -20.75 -4.30
CA ASN A 18 -3.18 -21.83 -3.94
C ASN A 18 -2.99 -22.84 -5.08
N ARG A 19 -4.06 -23.12 -5.85
CA ARG A 19 -3.98 -23.96 -7.05
C ARG A 19 -3.12 -23.31 -8.13
N ALA A 20 -3.35 -22.04 -8.43
CA ALA A 20 -2.61 -21.28 -9.44
C ALA A 20 -1.09 -21.28 -9.17
N LYS A 21 -0.67 -21.20 -7.91
CA LYS A 21 0.74 -21.32 -7.52
C LYS A 21 1.41 -22.62 -7.97
N CYS A 22 0.66 -23.72 -7.99
CA CYS A 22 1.19 -25.03 -8.35
C CYS A 22 1.03 -25.34 -9.84
N CYS A 23 -0.09 -24.96 -10.46
CA CYS A 23 -0.40 -25.33 -11.84
C CYS A 23 -0.20 -24.22 -12.87
N GLY A 24 0.11 -22.99 -12.46
CA GLY A 24 0.31 -21.84 -13.34
C GLY A 24 -0.97 -21.24 -13.95
N ASP A 25 -2.13 -21.83 -13.67
CA ASP A 25 -3.44 -21.34 -14.13
C ASP A 25 -3.95 -20.21 -13.24
N TRP A 26 -3.73 -18.97 -13.68
CA TRP A 26 -4.11 -17.75 -12.96
C TRP A 26 -5.48 -17.20 -13.37
N GLU A 27 -6.05 -17.66 -14.47
CA GLU A 27 -7.30 -17.12 -15.03
C GLU A 27 -8.47 -17.35 -14.08
N ALA A 28 -8.64 -18.60 -13.63
CA ALA A 28 -9.68 -18.96 -12.66
C ALA A 28 -9.54 -18.20 -11.33
N TYR A 29 -8.30 -17.94 -10.89
CA TYR A 29 -8.06 -17.11 -9.72
C TYR A 29 -8.50 -15.67 -9.95
N SER A 30 -8.10 -15.07 -11.07
CA SER A 30 -8.41 -13.68 -11.43
C SER A 30 -9.92 -13.42 -11.47
N GLU A 31 -10.68 -14.32 -12.12
CA GLU A 31 -12.14 -14.24 -12.16
C GLU A 31 -12.76 -14.32 -10.76
N SER A 32 -12.29 -15.26 -9.94
CA SER A 32 -12.79 -15.44 -8.57
C SER A 32 -12.49 -14.25 -7.66
N LEU A 33 -11.32 -13.63 -7.85
CA LEU A 33 -10.91 -12.43 -7.12
C LEU A 33 -11.75 -11.23 -7.54
N THR A 34 -12.02 -11.10 -8.84
CA THR A 34 -12.90 -10.05 -9.38
C THR A 34 -14.30 -10.17 -8.81
N ALA A 35 -14.88 -11.38 -8.81
CA ALA A 35 -16.18 -11.64 -8.20
C ALA A 35 -16.22 -11.30 -6.70
N TYR A 36 -15.20 -11.75 -5.94
CA TYR A 36 -15.07 -11.43 -4.52
C TYR A 36 -14.99 -9.91 -4.27
N ASN A 37 -14.13 -9.21 -5.00
CA ASN A 37 -13.96 -7.76 -4.86
C ASN A 37 -15.22 -6.98 -5.25
N LYS A 38 -15.96 -7.43 -6.28
CA LYS A 38 -17.24 -6.85 -6.68
C LYS A 38 -18.28 -7.01 -5.55
N ALA A 39 -18.42 -8.20 -5.00
CA ALA A 39 -19.32 -8.47 -3.88
C ALA A 39 -18.92 -7.66 -2.63
N LEU A 40 -17.62 -7.56 -2.34
CA LEU A 40 -17.09 -6.81 -1.20
C LEU A 40 -17.44 -5.33 -1.28
N ARG A 41 -17.23 -4.71 -2.45
CA ARG A 41 -17.61 -3.31 -2.70
C ARG A 41 -19.12 -3.11 -2.56
N LYS A 42 -19.92 -4.02 -3.11
CA LYS A 42 -21.39 -3.97 -3.00
C LYS A 42 -21.84 -4.04 -1.54
N ALA A 43 -21.33 -4.99 -0.76
CA ALA A 43 -21.69 -5.18 0.63
C ALA A 43 -21.27 -4.01 1.52
N LYS A 44 -20.08 -3.43 1.29
CA LYS A 44 -19.64 -2.22 2.00
C LYS A 44 -20.54 -1.02 1.69
N ARG A 45 -20.81 -0.76 0.40
CA ARG A 45 -21.71 0.35 0.00
C ARG A 45 -23.12 0.19 0.56
N LYS A 46 -23.67 -1.02 0.49
CA LYS A 46 -24.99 -1.32 1.08
C LYS A 46 -24.98 -1.06 2.58
N SER A 47 -24.04 -1.64 3.31
CA SER A 47 -23.94 -1.46 4.76
C SER A 47 -23.74 0.00 5.18
N TRP A 48 -23.06 0.81 4.36
CA TRP A 48 -22.91 2.23 4.61
C TRP A 48 -24.21 3.00 4.33
N ARG A 49 -24.91 2.66 3.25
CA ARG A 49 -26.22 3.23 2.95
C ARG A 49 -27.23 2.90 4.05
N ASP A 50 -27.35 1.62 4.40
CA ASP A 50 -28.24 1.15 5.46
C ASP A 50 -27.89 1.90 6.78
N PHE A 51 -26.60 2.04 7.12
CA PHE A 51 -26.17 2.84 8.27
C PHE A 51 -26.61 4.32 8.18
N CYS A 52 -26.51 4.97 7.02
CA CYS A 52 -26.96 6.35 6.85
C CYS A 52 -28.49 6.49 6.88
N GLU A 53 -29.23 5.49 6.41
CA GLU A 53 -30.70 5.47 6.44
C GLU A 53 -31.21 5.25 7.87
N ASP A 54 -30.53 4.42 8.67
CA ASP A 54 -30.87 4.12 10.07
C ASP A 54 -30.43 5.24 11.07
N LEU A 55 -29.72 6.27 10.61
CA LEU A 55 -29.19 7.34 11.47
C LEU A 55 -30.27 8.37 11.83
N GLU A 56 -31.08 8.07 12.85
CA GLU A 56 -32.07 9.01 13.40
C GLU A 56 -31.52 9.89 14.53
N ASP A 57 -30.42 9.48 15.19
CA ASP A 57 -29.86 10.14 16.37
C ASP A 57 -28.91 11.32 16.03
N GLN A 58 -29.24 12.51 16.51
CA GLN A 58 -28.46 13.75 16.28
C GLN A 58 -26.98 13.66 16.74
N PRO A 59 -26.65 13.16 17.94
CA PRO A 59 -25.27 12.94 18.38
C PRO A 59 -24.43 12.06 17.44
N THR A 60 -24.99 10.96 16.94
CA THR A 60 -24.28 10.09 16.00
C THR A 60 -24.06 10.75 14.64
N LEU A 61 -25.05 11.49 14.13
CA LEU A 61 -24.92 12.28 12.90
C LEU A 61 -23.87 13.40 13.02
N ALA A 62 -23.85 14.14 14.13
CA ALA A 62 -22.86 15.19 14.36
C ALA A 62 -21.42 14.62 14.43
N LYS A 63 -21.26 13.45 15.05
CA LYS A 63 -19.96 12.75 15.10
C LYS A 63 -19.50 12.28 13.73
N THR A 64 -20.40 11.67 12.93
CA THR A 64 -20.05 11.21 11.57
C THR A 64 -19.72 12.40 10.67
N GLN A 65 -20.51 13.47 10.71
CA GLN A 65 -20.22 14.72 10.00
C GLN A 65 -18.85 15.27 10.40
N LYS A 66 -18.53 15.37 11.70
CA LYS A 66 -17.22 15.84 12.17
C LYS A 66 -16.05 15.01 11.62
N ILE A 67 -16.22 13.69 11.52
CA ILE A 67 -15.17 12.80 10.97
C ILE A 67 -15.03 13.01 9.47
N LEU A 68 -16.13 13.13 8.74
CA LEU A 68 -16.14 13.29 7.28
C LEU A 68 -15.69 14.69 6.84
N SER A 69 -16.07 15.73 7.57
CA SER A 69 -15.69 17.13 7.34
C SER A 69 -14.27 17.45 7.81
N LYS A 70 -13.62 16.54 8.53
CA LYS A 70 -12.22 16.71 8.91
C LYS A 70 -11.36 16.51 7.67
N GLU A 71 -11.06 17.61 6.97
CA GLU A 71 -9.87 17.67 6.14
C GLU A 71 -8.69 17.24 7.01
N ARG A 72 -7.94 16.23 6.55
CA ARG A 72 -6.63 15.96 7.12
C ARG A 72 -5.73 16.99 6.48
N PRO A 73 -5.34 18.10 7.15
CA PRO A 73 -4.19 18.82 6.67
C PRO A 73 -3.07 17.79 6.68
N MET A 74 -2.56 17.42 5.51
CA MET A 74 -1.27 16.76 5.42
C MET A 74 -0.31 17.72 6.12
N PRO A 75 0.22 17.39 7.31
CA PRO A 75 1.10 18.30 8.04
C PRO A 75 2.49 18.21 7.40
N LEU A 76 2.57 18.46 6.10
CA LEU A 76 3.81 18.64 5.39
C LEU A 76 4.18 20.12 5.53
N GLY A 77 4.63 20.43 6.75
CA GLY A 77 5.13 21.74 7.15
C GLY A 77 5.96 21.69 8.43
N LEU A 78 6.46 20.49 8.78
CA LEU A 78 7.20 20.24 10.02
C LEU A 78 8.71 20.14 9.80
N ILE A 79 9.17 20.24 8.55
CA ILE A 79 10.59 20.17 8.25
C ILE A 79 11.14 21.59 8.29
N GLN A 80 12.11 21.80 9.18
CA GLN A 80 12.85 23.06 9.25
C GLN A 80 13.93 23.02 8.18
N ARG A 81 13.96 24.05 7.34
CA ARG A 81 15.01 24.27 6.35
C ARG A 81 16.29 24.71 7.04
N THR A 82 17.38 24.72 6.29
CA THR A 82 18.71 25.13 6.76
C THR A 82 18.79 26.63 7.12
N ASP A 83 17.84 27.43 6.66
CA ASP A 83 17.65 28.85 7.02
C ASP A 83 16.86 29.05 8.32
N GLY A 84 16.45 27.97 8.99
CA GLY A 84 15.67 28.00 10.22
C GLY A 84 14.17 28.21 10.02
N VAL A 85 13.69 28.32 8.79
CA VAL A 85 12.26 28.50 8.47
C VAL A 85 11.59 27.14 8.23
N PHE A 86 10.36 26.98 8.70
CA PHE A 86 9.57 25.78 8.44
C PHE A 86 8.95 25.79 7.05
N THR A 87 8.91 24.61 6.41
CA THR A 87 8.21 24.44 5.15
C THR A 87 6.72 24.71 5.30
N LYS A 88 6.09 25.31 4.29
CA LYS A 88 4.66 25.70 4.31
C LYS A 88 3.80 24.84 3.39
N SER A 89 4.43 24.04 2.56
CA SER A 89 3.77 23.21 1.55
C SER A 89 4.35 21.80 1.51
N ALA A 90 3.50 20.87 1.08
CA ALA A 90 3.88 19.51 0.72
C ALA A 90 5.05 19.46 -0.26
N LYS A 91 5.01 20.32 -1.28
CA LYS A 91 6.04 20.39 -2.32
C LYS A 91 7.39 20.79 -1.72
N GLU A 92 7.39 21.87 -0.95
CA GLU A 92 8.59 22.39 -0.30
C GLU A 92 9.19 21.38 0.69
N THR A 93 8.33 20.69 1.45
CA THR A 93 8.74 19.61 2.36
C THR A 93 9.43 18.46 1.60
N LEU A 94 8.89 18.08 0.44
CA LEU A 94 9.49 17.04 -0.40
C LEU A 94 10.80 17.49 -1.04
N GLU A 95 10.89 18.74 -1.50
CA GLU A 95 12.12 19.31 -2.05
C GLU A 95 13.26 19.27 -1.02
N VAL A 96 12.99 19.70 0.21
CA VAL A 96 13.97 19.66 1.31
C VAL A 96 14.40 18.22 1.63
N LEU A 97 13.47 17.26 1.62
CA LEU A 97 13.81 15.85 1.82
C LEU A 97 14.71 15.30 0.71
N ILE A 98 14.44 15.66 -0.55
CA ILE A 98 15.23 15.26 -1.70
C ILE A 98 16.64 15.85 -1.61
N GLU A 99 16.74 17.16 -1.36
CA GLU A 99 18.02 17.86 -1.23
C GLU A 99 18.87 17.30 -0.08
N THR A 100 18.26 17.01 1.07
CA THR A 100 18.97 16.57 2.28
C THR A 100 19.44 15.12 2.18
N HIS A 101 18.60 14.20 1.66
CA HIS A 101 18.89 12.77 1.67
C HIS A 101 19.48 12.24 0.36
N PHE A 102 19.36 12.99 -0.74
CA PHE A 102 19.84 12.59 -2.08
C PHE A 102 20.67 13.71 -2.74
N PRO A 103 21.83 14.07 -2.15
CA PRO A 103 22.69 15.11 -2.70
C PRO A 103 23.17 14.73 -4.11
N GLY A 104 23.03 15.65 -5.07
CA GLY A 104 23.37 15.42 -6.48
C GLY A 104 22.23 14.86 -7.34
N SER A 105 21.03 14.69 -6.79
CA SER A 105 19.83 14.43 -7.57
C SER A 105 19.39 15.67 -8.35
N TYR A 106 18.81 15.49 -9.53
CA TYR A 106 18.24 16.56 -10.35
C TYR A 106 16.89 16.13 -10.92
N VAL A 107 15.96 17.07 -10.98
CA VAL A 107 14.63 16.81 -11.56
C VAL A 107 14.75 16.90 -13.08
N LEU A 108 14.39 15.83 -13.79
CA LEU A 108 14.35 15.84 -15.25
C LEU A 108 13.23 16.77 -15.73
N PRO A 109 13.53 17.78 -16.58
CA PRO A 109 12.51 18.66 -17.14
C PRO A 109 11.70 17.87 -18.18
N GLY A 110 10.49 17.46 -17.81
CA GLY A 110 9.59 16.69 -18.70
C GLY A 110 8.76 15.59 -18.04
N GLY A 111 8.73 15.51 -16.71
CA GLY A 111 7.98 14.48 -15.97
C GLY A 111 6.47 14.67 -15.89
N ASN A 112 5.77 14.96 -16.99
CA ASN A 112 4.38 14.48 -17.13
C ASN A 112 4.45 13.00 -17.50
N SER A 113 5.06 12.21 -16.63
CA SER A 113 4.93 10.77 -16.73
C SER A 113 3.81 10.39 -15.79
N GLU A 114 2.63 10.16 -16.36
CA GLU A 114 1.97 8.88 -16.10
C GLU A 114 2.98 7.78 -16.47
N GLN A 115 4.02 7.62 -15.64
CA GLN A 115 4.70 6.36 -15.51
C GLN A 115 3.63 5.49 -14.90
N THR A 116 2.87 4.83 -15.78
CA THR A 116 2.34 3.50 -15.51
C THR A 116 3.50 2.80 -14.83
N ALA A 117 3.43 2.67 -13.50
CA ALA A 117 4.43 1.96 -12.75
C ALA A 117 4.60 0.63 -13.48
N PRO A 118 5.78 0.33 -14.06
CA PRO A 118 5.96 -0.95 -14.71
C PRO A 118 5.56 -1.99 -13.67
N ASP A 119 4.73 -2.95 -14.08
CA ASP A 119 4.18 -3.97 -13.19
C ASP A 119 5.35 -4.69 -12.49
N TYR A 120 5.72 -4.22 -11.30
CA TYR A 120 6.92 -4.63 -10.56
C TYR A 120 6.81 -6.08 -10.05
N CYS A 121 5.80 -6.83 -10.49
CA CYS A 121 5.64 -8.24 -10.16
C CYS A 121 6.78 -9.12 -10.67
N HIS A 122 7.57 -8.65 -11.65
CA HIS A 122 8.70 -9.41 -12.18
C HIS A 122 9.97 -8.56 -12.28
N PRO A 123 10.95 -8.76 -11.37
CA PRO A 123 12.24 -8.10 -11.51
C PRO A 123 12.89 -8.51 -12.84
N PRO A 124 13.46 -7.56 -13.61
CA PRO A 124 14.19 -7.87 -14.83
C PRO A 124 15.26 -8.93 -14.60
N ASN A 125 15.52 -9.78 -15.59
CA ASN A 125 16.47 -10.90 -15.47
C ASN A 125 17.86 -10.50 -14.95
N TRP A 126 18.33 -9.29 -15.25
CA TRP A 126 19.61 -8.79 -14.75
C TRP A 126 19.59 -8.55 -13.23
N VAL A 127 18.45 -8.12 -12.66
CA VAL A 127 18.25 -7.96 -11.20
C VAL A 127 18.27 -9.32 -10.52
N ILE A 128 17.62 -10.33 -11.12
CA ILE A 128 17.65 -11.72 -10.63
C ILE A 128 19.08 -12.29 -10.70
N ARG A 129 19.85 -11.95 -11.75
CA ARG A 129 21.24 -12.39 -11.89
C ARG A 129 22.15 -11.70 -10.88
N ALA A 130 21.98 -10.39 -10.68
CA ALA A 130 22.75 -9.62 -9.72
C ALA A 130 22.45 -10.06 -8.28
N SER A 131 21.18 -10.35 -7.95
CA SER A 131 20.80 -10.79 -6.61
C SER A 131 21.47 -12.10 -6.20
N ARG A 132 21.74 -13.02 -7.15
CA ARG A 132 22.51 -14.26 -6.89
C ARG A 132 23.95 -14.00 -6.45
N ASN A 133 24.56 -12.90 -6.88
CA ASN A 133 25.91 -12.51 -6.45
C ASN A 133 25.89 -11.74 -5.11
N ILE A 134 24.79 -11.03 -4.85
CA ILE A 134 24.62 -10.25 -3.62
C ILE A 134 24.26 -11.16 -2.45
N VAL A 135 23.31 -12.09 -2.65
CA VAL A 135 22.75 -13.00 -1.65
C VAL A 135 23.31 -14.40 -1.86
N THR A 136 24.50 -14.65 -1.29
CA THR A 136 25.14 -15.97 -1.34
C THR A 136 24.85 -16.78 -0.07
N PRO A 137 24.87 -18.13 -0.13
CA PRO A 137 24.67 -18.98 1.05
C PRO A 137 25.62 -18.66 2.20
N GLY A 138 26.87 -18.33 1.90
CA GLY A 138 27.87 -17.92 2.91
C GLY A 138 27.48 -16.63 3.64
N LYS A 139 26.97 -15.63 2.93
CA LYS A 139 26.49 -14.37 3.52
C LYS A 139 25.25 -14.58 4.38
N ILE A 140 24.32 -15.44 3.96
CA ILE A 140 23.14 -15.81 4.76
C ILE A 140 23.57 -16.51 6.05
N LYS A 141 24.48 -17.49 5.95
CA LYS A 141 24.99 -18.23 7.11
C LYS A 141 25.69 -17.28 8.09
N TRP A 142 26.52 -16.37 7.59
CA TRP A 142 27.16 -15.34 8.41
C TRP A 142 26.12 -14.46 9.11
N ALA A 143 25.13 -13.95 8.38
CA ALA A 143 24.09 -13.09 8.96
C ALA A 143 23.31 -13.81 10.07
N ILE A 144 22.89 -15.06 9.86
CA ILE A 144 22.21 -15.87 10.87
C ILE A 144 23.09 -16.06 12.12
N SER A 145 24.38 -16.33 11.93
CA SER A 145 25.32 -16.51 13.04
C SER A 145 25.67 -15.21 13.77
N SER A 146 25.47 -14.05 13.13
CA SER A 146 25.76 -12.74 13.74
C SER A 146 24.70 -12.29 14.74
N PHE A 147 23.53 -12.94 14.75
CA PHE A 147 22.47 -12.61 15.70
C PHE A 147 22.89 -12.97 17.13
N ARG A 148 22.92 -11.97 17.99
CA ARG A 148 23.07 -12.18 19.43
C ARG A 148 21.78 -12.80 19.98
N PRO A 149 21.86 -13.66 21.03
CA PRO A 149 20.68 -14.16 21.71
C PRO A 149 19.80 -12.97 22.15
N TYR A 150 18.50 -13.07 21.88
CA TYR A 150 17.55 -12.03 22.23
C TYR A 150 17.34 -12.06 23.75
N LYS A 151 17.85 -11.01 24.43
CA LYS A 151 17.77 -10.77 25.88
C LYS A 151 18.38 -11.89 26.74
N THR A 152 19.51 -11.59 27.35
CA THR A 152 19.98 -12.22 28.60
C THR A 152 19.27 -11.61 29.79
#